data_AF-A0A645IBS1-F1
#
_entry.id   AF-A0A645IBS1-F1
#
_cell.length_a   1.000
_cell.length_b   1.000
_cell.length_c   1.000
_cell.angle_alpha   90.00
_cell.angle_beta   90.00
_cell.angle_gamma   90.00
#
_symmetry.space_group_name_H-M   'P 1'
#
loop_
_entity.id
_entity.type
_entity.pdbx_description
1 polymer ?
#
loop_
_entity_poly.entity_id
_entity_poly.type
_entity_poly.pdbx_seq_one_letter_code
_entity_poly.pdbx_strand_id
1 'polypeptide(L)'
;MVVVDMPFGTYQGNSKLAVSNAIRIMKEAEADALKVEGGSEIIESVLRIISAGIPVMGHLGLTPQSIHKFGTYNVRAKEEAEANKLIEDAISLEQSGCFALVLEKIPAELGRKVADILKIPVIGIGAGNGVDGQVLVMHDMLGLTQEFSPRFLRRYHNLHLEMLKAVQNYIKDVKEKDFPNDQEQY
;
A
#
# COMPACT_ATOMS: atom_id res chain seq x y z
N MET A 1 14.22 4.50 4.21
CA MET A 1 13.77 3.43 3.33
C MET A 1 12.52 3.89 2.59
N VAL A 2 12.63 4.04 1.28
CA VAL A 2 11.54 4.32 0.33
C VAL A 2 11.25 3.02 -0.42
N VAL A 3 10.01 2.55 -0.34
CA VAL A 3 9.56 1.34 -1.06
C VAL A 3 8.64 1.78 -2.19
N VAL A 4 8.93 1.32 -3.40
CA VAL A 4 8.13 1.64 -4.59
C VAL A 4 7.35 0.41 -5.03
N ASP A 5 6.07 0.60 -5.36
CA ASP A 5 5.27 -0.47 -5.94
C ASP A 5 5.70 -0.80 -7.36
N MET A 6 5.81 -2.10 -7.65
CA MET A 6 5.82 -2.57 -9.02
C MET A 6 4.38 -2.54 -9.57
N PRO A 7 4.10 -1.79 -10.65
CA PRO A 7 2.76 -1.68 -11.20
C PRO A 7 2.24 -2.99 -11.81
N PHE A 8 0.92 -3.09 -11.96
CA PHE A 8 0.29 -4.20 -12.67
C PHE A 8 0.88 -4.41 -14.07
N GLY A 9 1.10 -5.67 -14.42
CA GLY A 9 1.65 -6.09 -15.72
C GLY A 9 3.17 -5.98 -15.81
N THR A 10 3.85 -5.47 -14.77
CA THR A 10 5.31 -5.28 -14.82
C THR A 10 6.11 -6.44 -14.23
N TYR A 11 5.49 -7.32 -13.44
CA TYR A 11 6.17 -8.44 -12.78
C TYR A 11 5.41 -9.77 -12.82
N GLN A 12 4.12 -9.76 -13.15
CA GLN A 12 3.31 -10.97 -13.26
C GLN A 12 3.63 -11.74 -14.55
N GLY A 13 3.68 -13.07 -14.47
CA GLY A 13 3.71 -13.99 -15.63
C GLY A 13 5.03 -14.14 -16.39
N ASN A 14 5.94 -13.15 -16.34
CA ASN A 14 7.27 -13.26 -16.96
C ASN A 14 8.36 -12.69 -16.04
N SER A 15 9.10 -13.59 -15.40
CA SER A 15 10.16 -13.27 -14.45
C SER A 15 11.35 -12.52 -15.06
N LYS A 16 11.63 -12.68 -16.37
CA LYS A 16 12.68 -11.89 -17.06
C LYS A 16 12.25 -10.44 -17.23
N LEU A 17 10.98 -10.23 -17.59
CA LEU A 17 10.42 -8.89 -17.68
C LEU A 17 10.32 -8.24 -16.29
N ALA A 18 9.97 -9.03 -15.27
CA ALA A 18 9.93 -8.59 -13.87
C ALA A 18 11.26 -7.97 -13.42
N VAL A 19 12.38 -8.66 -13.59
CA VAL A 19 13.70 -8.12 -13.19
C VAL A 19 14.14 -6.94 -14.05
N SER A 20 13.84 -6.93 -15.35
CA SER A 20 14.14 -5.78 -16.22
C SER A 20 13.40 -4.52 -15.76
N ASN A 21 12.12 -4.66 -15.43
CA ASN A 21 11.30 -3.55 -14.93
C ASN A 21 11.74 -3.12 -13.53
N ALA A 22 12.05 -4.07 -12.65
CA ALA A 22 12.58 -3.79 -11.31
C ALA A 22 13.86 -2.95 -11.38
N ILE A 23 14.83 -3.35 -12.20
CA ILE A 23 16.09 -2.60 -12.39
C ILE A 23 15.82 -1.18 -12.90
N ARG A 24 14.89 -1.03 -13.85
CA ARG A 24 14.51 0.28 -14.38
C ARG A 24 13.91 1.18 -13.30
N ILE A 25 12.95 0.66 -12.51
CA ILE A 25 12.34 1.39 -11.40
C ILE A 25 13.41 1.84 -10.40
N MET A 26 14.31 0.95 -9.99
CA MET A 26 15.36 1.28 -9.03
C MET A 26 16.30 2.39 -9.55
N LYS A 27 16.62 2.39 -10.85
CA LYS A 27 17.46 3.43 -11.47
C LYS A 27 16.76 4.78 -11.64
N GLU A 28 15.47 4.77 -11.96
CA GLU A 28 14.71 5.99 -12.26
C GLU A 28 14.12 6.64 -11.01
N ALA A 29 13.70 5.84 -10.03
CA ALA A 29 13.04 6.31 -8.81
C ALA A 29 14.00 6.50 -7.62
N GLU A 30 15.23 5.98 -7.71
CA GLU A 30 16.23 5.98 -6.63
C GLU A 30 15.64 5.44 -5.30
N ALA A 31 14.76 4.44 -5.40
CA ALA A 31 14.13 3.79 -4.26
C ALA A 31 15.10 2.84 -3.54
N ASP A 32 14.76 2.45 -2.31
CA ASP A 32 15.54 1.49 -1.53
C ASP A 32 15.08 0.04 -1.74
N ALA A 33 13.81 -0.16 -2.11
CA ALA A 33 13.18 -1.47 -2.27
C ALA A 33 11.93 -1.43 -3.16
N LEU A 34 11.46 -2.62 -3.57
CA LEU A 34 10.24 -2.79 -4.34
C LEU A 34 9.15 -3.53 -3.55
N LYS A 35 7.88 -3.18 -3.78
CA LYS A 35 6.72 -3.94 -3.30
C LYS A 35 6.02 -4.63 -4.47
N VAL A 36 5.61 -5.88 -4.26
CA VAL A 36 4.91 -6.70 -5.26
C VAL A 36 3.68 -7.34 -4.65
N GLU A 37 2.59 -7.44 -5.41
CA GLU A 37 1.35 -8.07 -4.99
C GLU A 37 1.21 -9.48 -5.56
N GLY A 38 0.91 -10.47 -4.70
CA GLY A 38 0.70 -11.85 -5.12
C GLY A 38 1.40 -12.87 -4.22
N GLY A 39 0.94 -14.11 -4.28
CA GLY A 39 1.48 -15.23 -3.51
C GLY A 39 2.35 -16.16 -4.35
N SER A 40 2.08 -17.46 -4.23
CA SER A 40 2.79 -18.53 -4.97
C SER A 40 2.96 -18.27 -6.47
N GLU A 41 2.02 -17.58 -7.12
CA GLU A 41 2.00 -17.33 -8.56
C GLU A 41 3.07 -16.33 -9.05
N ILE A 42 3.69 -15.56 -8.16
CA ILE A 42 4.75 -14.59 -8.52
C ILE A 42 6.13 -14.96 -7.99
N ILE A 43 6.28 -16.10 -7.31
CA ILE A 43 7.53 -16.49 -6.64
C ILE A 43 8.72 -16.54 -7.61
N GLU A 44 8.52 -16.99 -8.84
CA GLU A 44 9.58 -17.00 -9.85
C GLU A 44 10.11 -15.59 -10.17
N SER A 45 9.21 -14.60 -10.24
CA SER A 45 9.56 -13.20 -10.44
C SER A 45 10.28 -12.63 -9.23
N VAL A 46 9.79 -12.91 -8.01
CA VAL A 46 10.41 -12.47 -6.76
C VAL A 46 11.84 -12.98 -6.63
N LEU A 47 12.06 -14.28 -6.83
CA LEU A 47 13.39 -14.88 -6.80
C LEU A 47 14.35 -14.22 -7.79
N ARG A 48 13.86 -13.94 -9.01
CA ARG A 48 14.69 -13.31 -10.05
C ARG A 48 15.03 -11.86 -9.72
N ILE A 49 14.09 -11.08 -9.16
CA ILE A 49 14.33 -9.71 -8.68
C ILE A 49 15.35 -9.70 -7.53
N ILE A 50 15.16 -10.56 -6.52
CA ILE A 50 16.07 -10.65 -5.37
C ILE A 50 17.46 -11.10 -5.80
N SER A 51 17.57 -12.02 -6.78
CA SER A 51 18.86 -12.45 -7.33
C SER A 51 19.67 -11.33 -8.01
N ALA A 52 19.01 -10.23 -8.40
CA ALA A 52 19.66 -9.02 -8.90
C ALA A 52 20.08 -8.04 -7.79
N GLY A 53 19.93 -8.42 -6.51
CA GLY A 53 20.29 -7.60 -5.36
C GLY A 53 19.23 -6.56 -4.94
N ILE A 54 18.00 -6.66 -5.47
CA ILE A 54 16.92 -5.71 -5.18
C ILE A 54 16.07 -6.23 -4.03
N PRO A 55 15.95 -5.52 -2.89
CA PRO A 55 15.08 -5.93 -1.79
C PRO A 55 13.60 -5.90 -2.19
N VAL A 56 12.86 -6.94 -1.81
CA VAL A 56 11.43 -7.08 -2.13
C VAL A 56 10.60 -7.20 -0.86
N MET A 57 9.53 -6.40 -0.79
CA MET A 57 8.44 -6.51 0.16
C MET A 57 7.26 -7.20 -0.52
N GLY A 58 6.74 -8.27 0.07
CA GLY A 58 5.54 -8.94 -0.43
C GLY A 58 4.27 -8.20 -0.04
N HIS A 59 3.16 -8.46 -0.74
CA HIS A 59 1.83 -7.96 -0.38
C HIS A 59 0.76 -9.03 -0.64
N LEU A 60 0.06 -9.41 0.43
CA LEU A 60 -1.04 -10.39 0.43
C LEU A 60 -2.32 -9.82 1.07
N GLY A 61 -3.41 -10.59 0.95
CA GLY A 61 -4.75 -10.19 1.38
C GLY A 61 -5.54 -9.62 0.21
N LEU A 62 -6.13 -8.43 0.38
CA LEU A 62 -6.69 -7.70 -0.74
C LEU A 62 -5.55 -7.04 -1.53
N THR A 63 -5.26 -7.56 -2.71
CA THR A 63 -4.28 -6.99 -3.64
C THR A 63 -5.00 -6.16 -4.72
N PRO A 64 -4.98 -4.81 -4.66
CA PRO A 64 -5.78 -3.95 -5.54
C PRO A 64 -5.52 -4.16 -7.03
N GLN A 65 -4.30 -4.58 -7.43
CA GLN A 65 -3.99 -4.87 -8.84
C GLN A 65 -4.80 -6.05 -9.39
N SER A 66 -5.34 -6.89 -8.51
CA SER A 66 -6.16 -8.05 -8.85
C SER A 66 -7.67 -7.79 -8.71
N ILE A 67 -8.11 -6.52 -8.68
CA ILE A 67 -9.52 -6.17 -8.47
C ILE A 67 -10.47 -6.82 -9.47
N HIS A 68 -10.08 -6.97 -10.75
CA HIS A 68 -10.90 -7.63 -11.76
C HIS A 68 -11.01 -9.15 -11.55
N LYS A 69 -10.01 -9.76 -10.90
CA LYS A 69 -10.06 -11.18 -10.51
C LYS A 69 -10.96 -11.39 -9.29
N PHE A 70 -10.98 -10.43 -8.36
CA PHE A 70 -11.74 -10.54 -7.12
C PHE A 70 -13.16 -9.95 -7.18
N GLY A 71 -13.42 -9.08 -8.15
CA GLY A 71 -14.72 -8.43 -8.37
C GLY A 71 -15.12 -7.38 -7.32
N THR A 72 -14.49 -7.35 -6.14
CA THR A 72 -14.84 -6.42 -5.05
C THR A 72 -13.62 -6.09 -4.18
N TYR A 73 -13.68 -4.95 -3.49
CA TYR A 73 -12.72 -4.59 -2.44
C TYR A 73 -13.07 -5.23 -1.08
N ASN A 74 -13.75 -6.38 -1.03
CA ASN A 74 -14.17 -6.96 0.23
C ASN A 74 -13.01 -7.55 1.05
N VAL A 75 -13.25 -7.72 2.36
CA VAL A 75 -12.32 -8.39 3.27
C VAL A 75 -12.01 -9.79 2.75
N ARG A 76 -10.73 -10.16 2.71
CA ARG A 76 -10.24 -11.45 2.19
C ARG A 76 -9.95 -12.45 3.30
N ALA A 77 -9.84 -13.73 2.93
CA ALA A 77 -9.44 -14.80 3.84
C ALA A 77 -10.37 -14.94 5.07
N LYS A 78 -11.68 -14.86 4.82
CA LYS A 78 -12.70 -15.14 5.85
C LYS A 78 -12.93 -16.64 6.05
N GLU A 79 -12.83 -17.39 4.96
CA GLU A 79 -12.98 -18.84 4.95
C GLU A 79 -11.65 -19.51 5.25
N GLU A 80 -11.70 -20.66 5.94
CA GLU A 80 -10.51 -21.38 6.41
C GLU A 80 -9.55 -21.75 5.27
N ALA A 81 -10.09 -22.15 4.11
CA ALA A 81 -9.28 -22.48 2.93
C ALA A 81 -8.50 -21.28 2.39
N GLU A 82 -9.13 -20.10 2.30
CA GLU A 82 -8.43 -18.87 1.87
C GLU A 82 -7.41 -18.41 2.92
N ALA A 83 -7.72 -18.57 4.21
CA ALA A 83 -6.80 -18.24 5.31
C ALA A 83 -5.55 -19.12 5.31
N ASN A 84 -5.72 -20.44 5.11
CA ASN A 84 -4.60 -21.37 5.00
C ASN A 84 -3.74 -21.05 3.77
N LYS A 85 -4.38 -20.77 2.62
CA LYS A 85 -3.66 -20.35 1.41
C LYS A 85 -2.85 -19.07 1.63
N LEU A 86 -3.41 -18.08 2.32
CA LEU A 86 -2.69 -16.84 2.65
C LEU A 86 -1.46 -17.11 3.52
N ILE A 87 -1.56 -18.01 4.50
CA ILE A 87 -0.43 -18.40 5.35
C ILE A 87 0.66 -19.09 4.52
N GLU A 88 0.28 -20.04 3.65
CA GLU A 88 1.22 -20.72 2.75
C GLU A 88 1.95 -19.75 1.82
N ASP A 89 1.21 -18.80 1.23
CA ASP A 89 1.78 -17.76 0.37
C ASP A 89 2.70 -16.83 1.16
N ALA A 90 2.34 -16.46 2.40
CA ALA A 90 3.15 -15.63 3.26
C ALA A 90 4.50 -16.30 3.59
N ILE A 91 4.47 -17.59 3.95
CA ILE A 91 5.67 -18.40 4.19
C ILE A 91 6.50 -18.52 2.90
N SER A 92 5.86 -18.74 1.75
CA SER A 92 6.56 -18.86 0.46
C SER A 92 7.30 -17.58 0.09
N LEU A 93 6.69 -16.41 0.33
CA LEU A 93 7.31 -15.10 0.10
C LEU A 93 8.51 -14.89 1.03
N GLU A 94 8.38 -15.20 2.33
CA GLU A 94 9.52 -15.14 3.25
C GLU A 94 10.66 -16.05 2.80
N GLN A 95 10.37 -17.31 2.46
CA GLN A 95 11.37 -18.28 2.00
C GLN A 95 12.05 -17.86 0.69
N SER A 96 11.37 -17.10 -0.16
CA SER A 96 11.96 -16.55 -1.38
C SER A 96 12.94 -15.39 -1.12
N GLY A 97 12.96 -14.86 0.11
CA GLY A 97 13.87 -13.79 0.53
C GLY A 97 13.21 -12.41 0.64
N CYS A 98 11.87 -12.31 0.61
CA CYS A 98 11.20 -11.04 0.90
C CYS A 98 11.60 -10.56 2.30
N PHE A 99 11.93 -9.28 2.45
CA PHE A 99 12.41 -8.75 3.74
C PHE A 99 11.29 -8.30 4.67
N ALA A 100 10.07 -8.13 4.14
CA ALA A 100 8.87 -7.73 4.86
C ALA A 100 7.62 -8.14 4.07
N LEU A 101 6.46 -8.13 4.74
CA LEU A 101 5.17 -8.47 4.14
C LEU A 101 4.10 -7.44 4.50
N VAL A 102 3.35 -6.95 3.52
CA VAL A 102 2.11 -6.20 3.74
C VAL A 102 0.92 -7.16 3.77
N LEU A 103 0.04 -6.99 4.76
CA LEU A 103 -1.26 -7.65 4.83
C LEU A 103 -2.38 -6.60 4.75
N GLU A 104 -3.18 -6.67 3.69
CA GLU A 104 -4.28 -5.73 3.46
C GLU A 104 -5.66 -6.40 3.65
N LYS A 105 -6.49 -5.76 4.47
CA LYS A 105 -7.93 -6.03 4.60
C LYS A 105 -8.28 -7.51 4.83
N ILE A 106 -7.69 -8.09 5.88
CA ILE A 106 -7.92 -9.46 6.36
C ILE A 106 -8.43 -9.46 7.82
N PRO A 107 -8.99 -10.58 8.33
CA PRO A 107 -9.33 -10.72 9.74
C PRO A 107 -8.13 -10.45 10.65
N ALA A 108 -8.36 -9.73 11.75
CA ALA A 108 -7.31 -9.33 12.68
C ALA A 108 -6.59 -10.52 13.34
N GLU A 109 -7.32 -11.59 13.66
CA GLU A 109 -6.74 -12.82 14.20
C GLU A 109 -5.81 -13.52 13.20
N LEU A 110 -6.16 -13.49 11.91
CA LEU A 110 -5.30 -14.02 10.85
C LEU A 110 -4.04 -13.15 10.68
N GLY A 111 -4.19 -11.82 10.70
CA GLY A 111 -3.04 -10.90 10.67
C GLY A 111 -2.05 -11.19 11.79
N ARG A 112 -2.54 -11.33 13.02
CA ARG A 112 -1.72 -11.72 14.17
C ARG A 112 -1.06 -13.09 13.97
N LYS A 113 -1.84 -14.09 13.54
CA LYS A 113 -1.32 -15.44 13.31
C LYS A 113 -0.18 -15.45 12.29
N VAL A 114 -0.27 -14.67 11.21
CA VAL A 114 0.80 -14.57 10.21
C VAL A 114 2.03 -13.88 10.80
N ALA A 115 1.85 -12.78 11.56
CA ALA A 115 2.95 -12.11 12.24
C ALA A 115 3.67 -13.01 13.26
N ASP A 116 2.93 -13.86 13.99
CA ASP A 116 3.51 -14.83 14.92
C ASP A 116 4.28 -15.97 14.21
N ILE A 117 3.97 -16.27 12.94
CA ILE A 117 4.59 -17.34 12.15
C ILE A 117 5.87 -16.87 11.45
N LEU A 118 5.84 -15.66 10.87
CA LEU A 118 6.95 -15.13 10.09
C LEU A 118 8.05 -14.56 11.00
N LYS A 119 9.28 -14.56 10.50
CA LYS A 119 10.44 -13.90 11.13
C LYS A 119 10.65 -12.49 10.56
N ILE A 120 10.16 -12.24 9.35
CA ILE A 120 10.20 -10.92 8.71
C ILE A 120 9.07 -10.01 9.23
N PRO A 121 9.27 -8.69 9.29
CA PRO A 121 8.23 -7.76 9.73
C PRO A 121 6.96 -7.82 8.88
N VAL A 122 5.81 -7.85 9.55
CA VAL A 122 4.48 -7.79 8.95
C VAL A 122 3.85 -6.41 9.15
N ILE A 123 3.49 -5.76 8.05
CA ILE A 123 2.90 -4.41 8.02
C ILE A 123 1.43 -4.52 7.66
N GLY A 124 0.55 -4.07 8.55
CA GLY A 124 -0.90 -4.16 8.34
C GLY A 124 -1.52 -2.90 7.75
N ILE A 125 -2.53 -3.09 6.91
CA ILE A 125 -3.53 -2.07 6.58
C ILE A 125 -4.91 -2.71 6.62
N GLY A 126 -5.64 -2.46 7.70
CA GLY A 126 -6.88 -3.17 7.98
C GLY A 126 -6.70 -4.67 8.27
N ALA A 127 -5.55 -5.05 8.84
CA ALA A 127 -5.22 -6.40 9.29
C ALA A 127 -5.15 -6.54 10.82
N GLY A 128 -5.68 -5.55 11.57
CA GLY A 128 -5.60 -5.50 13.03
C GLY A 128 -4.27 -4.93 13.55
N ASN A 129 -4.14 -4.84 14.87
CA ASN A 129 -2.96 -4.31 15.57
C ASN A 129 -2.01 -5.39 16.11
N GLY A 130 -2.26 -6.66 15.80
CA GLY A 130 -1.39 -7.78 16.18
C GLY A 130 -0.24 -8.05 15.21
N VAL A 131 0.09 -7.08 14.36
CA VAL A 131 1.19 -7.12 13.38
C VAL A 131 2.28 -6.11 13.80
N ASP A 132 3.47 -6.21 13.22
CA ASP A 132 4.65 -5.45 13.65
C ASP A 132 4.61 -3.95 13.29
N GLY A 133 3.86 -3.59 12.25
CA GLY A 133 3.74 -2.20 11.80
C GLY A 133 2.41 -1.91 11.10
N GLN A 134 2.19 -0.65 10.76
CA GLN A 134 0.96 -0.20 10.09
C GLN A 134 1.28 0.71 8.91
N VAL A 135 0.43 0.68 7.89
CA VAL A 135 0.48 1.61 6.75
C VAL A 135 -0.92 2.16 6.45
N LEU A 136 -0.98 3.44 6.08
CA LEU A 136 -2.19 4.10 5.59
C LEU A 136 -1.83 4.97 4.39
N VAL A 137 -2.81 5.20 3.52
CA VAL A 137 -2.68 6.19 2.45
C VAL A 137 -2.71 7.58 3.08
N MET A 138 -1.67 8.38 2.82
CA MET A 138 -1.49 9.71 3.42
C MET A 138 -2.72 10.61 3.22
N HIS A 139 -3.25 10.69 2.01
CA HIS A 139 -4.42 11.52 1.67
C HIS A 139 -5.66 11.13 2.49
N ASP A 140 -5.86 9.83 2.71
CA ASP A 140 -7.00 9.32 3.46
C ASP A 140 -6.85 9.62 4.96
N MET A 141 -5.66 9.39 5.52
CA MET A 141 -5.43 9.66 6.95
C MET A 141 -5.44 11.16 7.28
N LEU A 142 -5.07 12.02 6.34
CA LEU A 142 -5.14 13.49 6.50
C LEU A 142 -6.53 14.07 6.14
N GLY A 143 -7.47 13.24 5.70
CA GLY A 143 -8.82 13.65 5.38
C GLY A 143 -8.93 14.56 4.15
N LEU A 144 -8.03 14.40 3.17
CA LEU A 144 -8.16 15.03 1.85
C LEU A 144 -9.25 14.35 1.03
N THR A 145 -9.29 13.01 1.07
CA THR A 145 -10.35 12.20 0.45
C THR A 145 -11.51 12.03 1.42
N GLN A 146 -12.72 12.47 1.06
CA GLN A 146 -13.90 12.38 1.93
C GLN A 146 -14.84 11.21 1.59
N GLU A 147 -14.93 10.83 0.31
CA GLU A 147 -15.84 9.78 -0.19
C GLU A 147 -15.38 8.37 0.20
N PHE A 148 -14.07 8.17 0.37
CA PHE A 148 -13.49 6.91 0.82
C PHE A 148 -13.35 6.89 2.34
N SER A 149 -14.06 5.98 3.00
CA SER A 149 -14.05 5.83 4.47
C SER A 149 -14.15 4.36 4.88
N PRO A 150 -13.15 3.52 4.56
CA PRO A 150 -13.16 2.13 4.99
C PRO A 150 -13.06 2.03 6.52
N ARG A 151 -13.63 0.97 7.10
CA ARG A 151 -13.67 0.77 8.56
C ARG A 151 -12.30 0.79 9.24
N PHE A 152 -11.22 0.44 8.52
CA PHE A 152 -9.86 0.42 9.06
C PHE A 152 -9.19 1.80 9.09
N LEU A 153 -9.75 2.81 8.42
CA LEU A 153 -9.15 4.13 8.33
C LEU A 153 -9.47 4.95 9.58
N ARG A 154 -8.43 5.46 10.24
CA ARG A 154 -8.53 6.58 11.17
C ARG A 154 -8.09 7.85 10.44
N ARG A 155 -8.96 8.86 10.41
CA ARG A 155 -8.59 10.21 9.99
C ARG A 155 -7.97 10.95 11.18
N TYR A 156 -6.74 11.40 11.00
CA TYR A 156 -5.99 12.20 11.98
C TYR A 156 -6.16 13.70 11.74
N HIS A 157 -6.64 14.09 10.56
CA HIS A 157 -6.98 15.47 10.25
C HIS A 157 -8.12 15.57 9.23
N ASN A 158 -8.63 16.78 8.98
CA ASN A 158 -9.60 17.07 7.92
C ASN A 158 -9.13 18.24 7.05
N LEU A 159 -8.08 17.98 6.27
CA LEU A 159 -7.52 18.98 5.35
C LEU A 159 -8.52 19.43 4.28
N HIS A 160 -9.47 18.57 3.88
CA HIS A 160 -10.53 18.99 2.95
C HIS A 160 -11.30 20.21 3.48
N LEU A 161 -11.76 20.17 4.74
CA LEU A 161 -12.48 21.29 5.33
C LEU A 161 -11.61 22.52 5.54
N GLU A 162 -10.33 22.35 5.89
CA GLU A 162 -9.41 23.48 6.05
C GLU A 162 -9.15 24.19 4.72
N MET A 163 -8.85 23.42 3.66
CA MET A 163 -8.66 23.96 2.31
C MET A 163 -9.93 24.62 1.79
N LEU A 164 -11.10 24.00 2.01
CA LEU A 164 -12.39 24.58 1.60
C LEU A 164 -12.63 25.94 2.25
N LYS A 165 -12.38 26.06 3.57
CA LYS A 165 -12.50 27.32 4.30
C LYS A 165 -11.51 28.37 3.78
N ALA A 166 -10.26 27.99 3.56
CA ALA A 166 -9.25 28.91 3.02
C ALA A 166 -9.66 29.47 1.65
N VAL A 167 -10.15 28.61 0.75
CA VAL A 167 -10.64 29.04 -0.57
C VAL A 167 -11.90 29.90 -0.46
N GLN A 168 -12.83 29.59 0.45
CA GLN A 168 -14.02 30.42 0.69
C GLN A 168 -13.66 31.81 1.22
N ASN A 169 -12.71 31.91 2.14
CA ASN A 169 -12.22 33.18 2.67
C ASN A 169 -11.56 34.00 1.55
N TYR A 170 -10.65 33.39 0.78
CA TYR A 170 -10.03 34.05 -0.37
C TYR A 170 -11.07 34.58 -1.37
N ILE A 171 -12.10 33.79 -1.71
CA ILE A 171 -13.19 34.21 -2.59
C ILE A 171 -13.94 35.41 -2.00
N LYS A 172 -14.19 35.40 -0.69
CA LYS A 172 -14.86 36.49 0.01
C LYS A 172 -14.01 37.77 -0.07
N ASP A 173 -12.73 37.69 0.30
CA ASP A 173 -11.82 38.84 0.35
C ASP A 173 -11.65 39.48 -1.04
N VAL A 174 -11.56 38.67 -2.11
CA VAL A 174 -11.54 39.17 -3.50
C VAL A 174 -12.85 39.86 -3.89
N LYS A 175 -14.00 39.30 -3.52
CA LYS A 175 -15.32 39.87 -3.86
C LYS A 175 -15.60 41.17 -3.11
N GLU A 176 -15.14 41.26 -1.88
CA GLU A 176 -15.24 42.45 -1.02
C GLU A 176 -14.16 43.49 -1.35
N LYS A 177 -13.20 43.15 -2.23
CA LYS A 177 -12.01 43.94 -2.55
C LYS A 177 -11.14 44.25 -1.32
N ASP A 178 -11.16 43.34 -0.35
CA ASP A 178 -10.26 43.35 0.81
C ASP A 178 -8.89 42.74 0.44
N PHE A 179 -8.85 41.89 -0.60
CA PHE A 179 -7.61 41.38 -1.19
C PHE A 179 -7.47 41.79 -2.67
N PRO A 180 -6.31 42.33 -3.11
CA PRO A 180 -5.23 42.84 -2.25
C PRO A 180 -5.63 44.17 -1.57
N ASN A 181 -5.18 44.39 -0.34
CA ASN A 181 -5.28 45.69 0.35
C ASN A 181 -4.00 46.53 0.22
N ASP A 182 -3.95 47.68 0.91
CA ASP A 182 -2.81 48.62 0.90
C ASP A 182 -1.45 48.03 1.31
N GLN A 183 -1.43 46.93 2.05
CA GLN A 183 -0.19 46.22 2.41
C GLN A 183 0.24 45.18 1.37
N GLU A 184 -0.63 44.87 0.40
CA GLU A 184 -0.49 43.78 -0.57
C GLU A 184 -0.35 44.32 -2.01
N GLN A 185 -0.06 45.61 -2.17
CA GLN A 185 0.14 46.30 -3.45
C GLN A 185 1.40 47.20 -3.45
N TYR A 186 1.91 47.53 -4.65
CA TYR A 186 3.07 48.39 -4.89
C TYR A 186 2.66 49.77 -5.43
#